data_AF-A0A8D5ZJA1-F1
#
_entry.id   AF-A0A8D5ZJA1-F1
#
_cell.length_a   1.000
_cell.length_b   1.000
_cell.length_c   1.000
_cell.angle_alpha   90.00
_cell.angle_beta   90.00
_cell.angle_gamma   90.00
#
_symmetry.space_group_name_H-M   'P 1'
#
loop_
_entity.id
_entity.type
_entity.pdbx_description
1 polymer ?
#
loop_
_entity_poly.entity_id
_entity_poly.type
_entity_poly.pdbx_seq_one_letter_code
_entity_poly.pdbx_strand_id
1 'polypeptide(L)'
;MSAKKFQKIESNAQSILLAKLAGLIYKAEEIHEEIGEEPTTDLEKLYTESGAEGSQKGKGKLSYLVLYDEFTKNYISFISSVMRSYASRTKETEIEFINILLNDGNYIVLEGEEDKVVIPHPSAISSTHTHPNICIFSHKDLETASYLFVKNYLLVGVTTDECALLIYRRGVFTIEDQKELEKLAKVTKKSKTLEEVLGGYKNSRFNQLALRLVRFV
;
A
#
# COMPACT_ATOMS: atom_id res chain seq x y z
N MET A 1 -27.14 -24.04 2.01
CA MET A 1 -26.77 -23.13 0.91
C MET A 1 -25.57 -22.34 1.38
N SER A 2 -24.40 -22.49 0.75
CA SER A 2 -23.26 -21.63 1.06
C SER A 2 -23.58 -20.22 0.55
N ALA A 3 -23.67 -19.24 1.45
CA ALA A 3 -23.83 -17.85 1.05
C ALA A 3 -22.60 -17.46 0.20
N LYS A 4 -22.84 -16.95 -1.01
CA LYS A 4 -21.74 -16.43 -1.84
C LYS A 4 -21.12 -15.24 -1.10
N LYS A 5 -19.86 -15.36 -0.71
CA LYS A 5 -19.07 -14.23 -0.18
C LYS A 5 -19.11 -13.08 -1.16
N PHE A 6 -19.25 -11.85 -0.66
CA PHE A 6 -19.30 -10.67 -1.50
C PHE A 6 -17.98 -10.45 -2.25
N GLN A 7 -18.11 -10.12 -3.54
CA GLN A 7 -17.01 -9.73 -4.42
C GLN A 7 -17.48 -8.61 -5.34
N LYS A 8 -16.63 -7.62 -5.54
CA LYS A 8 -16.85 -6.53 -6.50
C LYS A 8 -15.56 -6.23 -7.25
N ILE A 9 -15.64 -5.98 -8.56
CA ILE A 9 -14.53 -5.50 -9.38
C ILE A 9 -14.99 -4.21 -10.07
N GLU A 10 -14.21 -3.15 -9.94
CA GLU A 10 -14.53 -1.83 -10.49
C GLU A 10 -13.26 -1.08 -10.88
N SER A 11 -13.44 0.05 -11.56
CA SER A 11 -12.40 1.06 -11.77
C SER A 11 -13.01 2.46 -11.66
N ASN A 12 -12.18 3.44 -11.32
CA ASN A 12 -12.53 4.85 -11.30
C ASN A 12 -11.31 5.71 -11.67
N ALA A 13 -11.51 7.02 -11.84
CA ALA A 13 -10.42 7.92 -12.26
C ALA A 13 -9.20 7.90 -11.33
N GLN A 14 -9.41 7.74 -10.01
CA GLN A 14 -8.32 7.67 -9.04
C GLN A 14 -7.55 6.35 -9.14
N SER A 15 -8.24 5.22 -9.31
CA SER A 15 -7.58 3.91 -9.44
C SER A 15 -6.76 3.80 -10.73
N ILE A 16 -7.24 4.39 -11.83
CA ILE A 16 -6.48 4.49 -13.09
C ILE A 16 -5.24 5.37 -12.91
N LEU A 17 -5.37 6.51 -12.24
CA LEU A 17 -4.22 7.38 -11.94
C LEU A 17 -3.17 6.66 -11.08
N LEU A 18 -3.60 5.93 -10.05
CA LEU A 18 -2.72 5.15 -9.19
C LEU A 18 -1.97 4.08 -9.97
N ALA A 19 -2.65 3.36 -10.87
CA ALA A 19 -2.00 2.39 -11.74
C ALA A 19 -0.95 3.01 -12.67
N LYS A 20 -1.24 4.18 -13.23
CA LYS A 20 -0.25 4.95 -14.02
C LYS A 20 0.97 5.33 -13.19
N LEU A 21 0.77 5.89 -12.00
CA LEU A 21 1.87 6.28 -11.11
C LEU A 21 2.71 5.07 -10.69
N ALA A 22 2.08 3.95 -10.37
CA ALA A 22 2.77 2.70 -10.05
C ALA A 22 3.60 2.19 -11.24
N GLY A 23 3.05 2.24 -12.46
CA GLY A 23 3.78 1.90 -13.68
C GLY A 23 5.03 2.76 -13.89
N LEU A 24 4.94 4.07 -13.63
CA LEU A 24 6.10 4.97 -13.67
C LEU A 24 7.13 4.63 -12.59
N ILE A 25 6.69 4.32 -11.37
CA ILE A 25 7.60 3.90 -10.28
C ILE A 25 8.36 2.65 -10.69
N TYR A 26 7.64 1.57 -11.05
CA TYR A 26 8.27 0.30 -11.39
C TYR A 26 9.24 0.43 -12.57
N LYS A 27 8.87 1.20 -13.60
CA LYS A 27 9.77 1.42 -14.73
C LYS A 27 10.99 2.24 -14.35
N ALA A 28 10.85 3.21 -13.45
CA ALA A 28 12.00 3.99 -12.99
C ALA A 28 12.98 3.16 -12.17
N GLU A 29 12.48 2.23 -11.35
CA GLU A 29 13.33 1.29 -10.62
C GLU A 29 14.07 0.35 -11.55
N GLU A 30 13.37 -0.22 -12.54
CA GLU A 30 13.96 -1.09 -13.57
C GLU A 30 15.10 -0.36 -14.30
N ILE A 31 14.86 0.86 -14.77
CA ILE A 31 15.89 1.67 -15.45
C ILE A 31 17.08 1.92 -14.51
N HIS A 32 16.83 2.35 -13.28
CA HIS A 32 17.91 2.64 -12.34
C HIS A 32 18.74 1.39 -12.01
N GLU A 33 18.10 0.23 -11.86
CA GLU A 33 18.77 -1.04 -11.60
C GLU A 33 19.58 -1.54 -12.80
N GLU A 34 19.01 -1.50 -14.01
CA GLU A 34 19.63 -2.10 -15.21
C GLU A 34 20.77 -1.27 -15.80
N ILE A 35 20.63 0.05 -15.81
CA ILE A 35 21.60 0.94 -16.46
C ILE A 35 22.34 1.87 -15.49
N GLY A 36 21.99 1.85 -14.20
CA GLY A 36 22.64 2.68 -13.17
C GLY A 36 22.33 4.18 -13.28
N GLU A 37 21.37 4.55 -14.12
CA GLU A 37 20.97 5.94 -14.33
C GLU A 37 19.70 6.26 -13.54
N GLU A 38 19.75 7.26 -12.65
CA GLU A 38 18.57 7.72 -11.91
C GLU A 38 17.60 8.50 -12.81
N PRO A 39 16.39 7.99 -13.09
CA PRO A 39 15.46 8.69 -13.96
C PRO A 39 14.90 9.95 -13.29
N THR A 40 14.49 10.90 -14.12
CA THR A 40 13.75 12.09 -13.70
C THR A 40 12.33 12.05 -14.27
N THR A 41 11.42 12.87 -13.72
CA THR A 41 10.00 12.85 -14.12
C THR A 41 9.38 14.25 -14.12
N ASP A 42 8.26 14.37 -14.82
CA ASP A 42 7.28 15.46 -14.75
C ASP A 42 5.92 14.99 -14.21
N LEU A 43 5.88 13.81 -13.56
CA LEU A 43 4.70 13.06 -13.09
C LEU A 43 3.88 12.37 -14.19
N GLU A 44 4.20 12.62 -15.45
CA GLU A 44 3.51 12.03 -16.59
C GLU A 44 4.37 10.98 -17.30
N LYS A 45 5.68 11.23 -17.35
CA LYS A 45 6.67 10.39 -18.05
C LYS A 45 7.98 10.33 -17.27
N LEU A 46 8.83 9.37 -17.66
CA LEU A 46 10.21 9.26 -17.21
C LEU A 46 11.16 9.87 -18.25
N TYR A 47 12.27 10.39 -17.78
CA TYR A 47 13.33 10.99 -18.58
C TYR A 47 14.69 10.48 -18.14
N THR A 48 15.54 10.14 -19.11
CA THR A 48 16.95 9.79 -18.90
C THR A 48 17.83 10.48 -19.94
N GLU A 49 19.06 10.81 -19.61
CA GLU A 49 20.07 11.37 -20.52
C GLU A 49 20.38 10.41 -21.68
N SER A 50 20.38 9.10 -21.40
CA SER A 50 20.58 8.04 -22.39
C SER A 50 19.40 7.84 -23.34
N GLY A 51 18.17 8.15 -22.91
CA GLY A 51 16.94 7.77 -23.59
C GLY A 51 16.65 6.26 -23.48
N ALA A 52 16.73 5.73 -22.26
CA ALA A 52 16.49 4.32 -21.95
C ALA A 52 15.08 3.89 -22.34
N GLU A 53 14.89 2.59 -22.61
CA GLU A 53 13.57 2.06 -22.97
C GLU A 53 12.53 2.41 -21.89
N GLY A 54 11.37 2.92 -22.31
CA GLY A 54 10.32 3.41 -21.40
C GLY A 54 10.55 4.82 -20.82
N SER A 55 11.59 5.53 -21.27
CA SER A 55 11.85 6.93 -20.93
C SER A 55 12.03 7.81 -22.17
N GLN A 56 11.96 9.12 -22.00
CA GLN A 56 12.31 10.10 -23.02
C GLN A 56 13.74 10.61 -22.81
N LYS A 57 14.46 10.83 -23.91
CA LYS A 57 15.79 11.43 -23.84
C LYS A 57 15.71 12.87 -23.29
N GLY A 58 16.39 13.15 -22.19
CA GLY A 58 16.45 14.47 -21.58
C GLY A 58 16.35 14.41 -20.05
N LYS A 59 15.88 15.51 -19.45
CA LYS A 59 15.78 15.66 -18.00
C LYS A 59 14.43 16.24 -17.60
N GLY A 60 13.69 15.48 -16.80
CA GLY A 60 12.49 15.91 -16.11
C GLY A 60 12.81 16.92 -15.01
N LYS A 61 11.77 17.59 -14.49
CA LYS A 61 11.92 18.63 -13.47
C LYS A 61 12.17 18.07 -12.07
N LEU A 62 11.80 16.81 -11.83
CA LEU A 62 11.78 16.18 -10.51
C LEU A 62 12.55 14.86 -10.55
N SER A 63 13.09 14.44 -9.40
CA SER A 63 13.54 13.04 -9.21
C SER A 63 12.34 12.11 -9.34
N TYR A 64 12.51 10.89 -9.87
CA TYR A 64 11.42 9.91 -9.91
C TYR A 64 10.92 9.53 -8.51
N LEU A 65 11.72 9.71 -7.45
CA LEU A 65 11.34 9.39 -6.07
C LEU A 65 10.09 10.15 -5.61
N VAL A 66 9.77 11.30 -6.22
CA VAL A 66 8.54 12.05 -5.90
C VAL A 66 7.27 11.28 -6.23
N LEU A 67 7.35 10.30 -7.16
CA LEU A 67 6.21 9.49 -7.57
C LEU A 67 5.65 8.66 -6.41
N TYR A 68 6.51 8.25 -5.46
CA TYR A 68 6.09 7.53 -4.25
C TYR A 68 5.16 8.38 -3.36
N ASP A 69 5.53 9.64 -3.16
CA ASP A 69 4.75 10.57 -2.34
C ASP A 69 3.43 10.93 -3.06
N GLU A 70 3.46 11.13 -4.37
CA GLU A 70 2.25 11.37 -5.18
C GLU A 70 1.33 10.15 -5.22
N PHE A 71 1.87 8.93 -5.35
CA PHE A 71 1.09 7.70 -5.25
C PHE A 71 0.38 7.62 -3.90
N THR A 72 1.12 7.81 -2.80
CA THR A 72 0.58 7.70 -1.44
C THR A 72 -0.51 8.75 -1.19
N LYS A 73 -0.32 9.99 -1.64
CA LYS A 73 -1.30 11.07 -1.50
C LYS A 73 -2.61 10.76 -2.23
N ASN A 74 -2.52 10.28 -3.48
CA ASN A 74 -3.69 9.88 -4.25
C ASN A 74 -4.36 8.64 -3.66
N TYR A 75 -3.56 7.72 -3.11
CA TYR A 75 -4.07 6.47 -2.53
C TYR A 75 -4.93 6.73 -1.28
N ILE A 76 -4.52 7.67 -0.43
CA ILE A 76 -5.31 8.09 0.74
C ILE A 76 -6.72 8.55 0.32
N SER A 77 -6.80 9.35 -0.74
CA SER A 77 -8.10 9.83 -1.26
C SER A 77 -8.93 8.68 -1.83
N PHE A 78 -8.28 7.77 -2.55
CA PHE A 78 -8.89 6.57 -3.12
C PHE A 78 -9.49 5.66 -2.03
N ILE A 79 -8.74 5.30 -0.99
CA ILE A 79 -9.27 4.43 0.07
C ILE A 79 -10.37 5.11 0.87
N SER A 80 -10.27 6.42 1.12
CA SER A 80 -11.31 7.17 1.81
C SER A 80 -12.62 7.19 1.02
N SER A 81 -12.56 7.17 -0.32
CA SER A 81 -13.75 7.11 -1.17
C SER A 81 -14.29 5.69 -1.31
N VAL A 82 -13.41 4.70 -1.54
CA VAL A 82 -13.82 3.33 -1.88
C VAL A 82 -14.18 2.53 -0.64
N MET A 83 -13.38 2.63 0.43
CA MET A 83 -13.47 1.72 1.57
C MET A 83 -14.35 2.21 2.71
N ARG A 84 -14.74 3.50 2.74
CA ARG A 84 -15.50 4.07 3.86
C ARG A 84 -16.82 3.33 4.13
N SER A 85 -17.61 3.05 3.09
CA SER A 85 -18.88 2.33 3.24
C SER A 85 -18.68 0.89 3.72
N TYR A 86 -17.60 0.23 3.28
CA TYR A 86 -17.26 -1.11 3.74
C TYR A 86 -16.77 -1.10 5.19
N ALA A 87 -15.98 -0.10 5.58
CA ALA A 87 -15.52 0.05 6.95
C ALA A 87 -16.68 0.33 7.93
N SER A 88 -17.67 1.13 7.53
CA SER A 88 -18.90 1.30 8.32
C SER A 88 -19.65 -0.02 8.49
N ARG A 89 -19.74 -0.85 7.43
CA ARG A 89 -20.33 -2.19 7.54
C ARG A 89 -19.53 -3.11 8.47
N THR A 90 -18.21 -3.09 8.40
CA THR A 90 -17.34 -3.86 9.31
C THR A 90 -17.55 -3.47 10.77
N LYS A 91 -17.73 -2.19 11.06
CA LYS A 91 -18.06 -1.71 12.42
C LYS A 91 -19.41 -2.23 12.93
N GLU A 92 -20.38 -2.39 12.03
CA GLU A 92 -21.73 -2.87 12.38
C GLU A 92 -21.81 -4.41 12.48
N THR A 93 -21.06 -5.13 11.65
CA THR A 93 -21.23 -6.58 11.49
C THR A 93 -20.00 -7.42 11.84
N GLU A 94 -18.87 -6.79 12.17
CA GLU A 94 -17.55 -7.42 12.39
C GLU A 94 -16.99 -8.19 11.17
N ILE A 95 -17.62 -8.04 9.99
CA ILE A 95 -17.17 -8.66 8.74
C ILE A 95 -16.17 -7.74 8.07
N GLU A 96 -14.93 -8.19 7.91
CA GLU A 96 -13.88 -7.42 7.25
C GLU A 96 -13.99 -7.48 5.73
N PHE A 97 -13.60 -6.38 5.07
CA PHE A 97 -13.46 -6.27 3.63
C PHE A 97 -12.04 -5.86 3.29
N ILE A 98 -11.55 -6.34 2.16
CA ILE A 98 -10.25 -5.94 1.61
C ILE A 98 -10.42 -5.31 0.24
N ASN A 99 -9.64 -4.27 -0.02
CA ASN A 99 -9.42 -3.73 -1.34
C ASN A 99 -8.05 -4.16 -1.85
N ILE A 100 -8.00 -4.56 -3.12
CA ILE A 100 -6.76 -4.86 -3.84
C ILE A 100 -6.77 -4.05 -5.13
N LEU A 101 -5.80 -3.16 -5.30
CA LEU A 101 -5.61 -2.36 -6.52
C LEU A 101 -4.70 -3.11 -7.49
N LEU A 102 -5.18 -3.36 -8.71
CA LEU A 102 -4.49 -4.11 -9.75
C LEU A 102 -3.68 -3.19 -10.68
N ASN A 103 -2.77 -3.80 -11.44
CA ASN A 103 -1.83 -3.09 -12.33
C ASN A 103 -2.51 -2.33 -13.48
N ASP A 104 -3.73 -2.72 -13.86
CA ASP A 104 -4.52 -2.08 -14.91
C ASP A 104 -5.43 -0.95 -14.38
N GLY A 105 -5.39 -0.70 -13.07
CA GLY A 105 -6.21 0.28 -12.39
C GLY A 105 -7.62 -0.20 -12.08
N ASN A 106 -7.97 -1.45 -12.36
CA ASN A 106 -9.10 -2.08 -11.70
C ASN A 106 -8.77 -2.32 -10.22
N TYR A 107 -9.78 -2.33 -9.37
CA TYR A 107 -9.67 -2.76 -7.99
C TYR A 107 -10.74 -3.78 -7.66
N ILE A 108 -10.38 -4.69 -6.75
CA ILE A 108 -11.28 -5.72 -6.25
C ILE A 108 -11.61 -5.40 -4.80
N VAL A 109 -12.88 -5.52 -4.42
CA VAL A 109 -13.30 -5.57 -3.01
C VAL A 109 -13.80 -6.98 -2.70
N LEU A 110 -13.21 -7.62 -1.70
CA LEU A 110 -13.58 -8.96 -1.25
C LEU A 110 -14.01 -8.93 0.21
N GLU A 111 -15.01 -9.73 0.54
CA GLU A 111 -15.38 -10.06 1.92
C GLU A 111 -14.41 -11.11 2.50
N GLY A 112 -13.80 -10.78 3.64
CA GLY A 112 -12.99 -11.67 4.45
C GLY A 112 -13.81 -12.69 5.22
N GLU A 113 -13.14 -13.59 5.96
CA GLU A 113 -13.81 -14.32 7.05
C GLU A 113 -13.71 -13.52 8.35
N GLU A 114 -14.64 -13.77 9.26
CA GLU A 114 -14.55 -13.39 10.67
C GLU A 114 -13.14 -13.76 11.19
N ASP A 115 -12.35 -12.76 11.60
CA ASP A 115 -10.98 -12.87 12.10
C ASP A 115 -9.89 -13.45 11.17
N LYS A 116 -10.18 -13.73 9.88
CA LYS A 116 -9.18 -14.26 8.93
C LYS A 116 -9.43 -13.85 7.49
N VAL A 117 -8.45 -13.20 6.90
CA VAL A 117 -8.35 -12.99 5.45
C VAL A 117 -7.21 -13.84 4.90
N VAL A 118 -7.54 -14.95 4.23
CA VAL A 118 -6.56 -15.73 3.43
C VAL A 118 -6.87 -15.49 1.96
N ILE A 119 -6.09 -14.60 1.33
CA ILE A 119 -6.27 -14.25 -0.09
C ILE A 119 -5.07 -14.73 -0.89
N PRO A 120 -5.29 -15.35 -2.07
CA PRO A 120 -4.21 -15.55 -3.03
C PRO A 120 -3.73 -14.18 -3.52
N HIS A 121 -2.56 -13.73 -3.06
CA HIS A 121 -2.01 -12.41 -3.40
C HIS A 121 -1.67 -12.32 -4.89
N PRO A 122 -2.50 -11.65 -5.73
CA PRO A 122 -2.17 -11.49 -7.14
C PRO A 122 -1.04 -10.47 -7.29
N SER A 123 -0.41 -10.43 -8.47
CA SER A 123 0.39 -9.26 -8.85
C SER A 123 -0.54 -8.05 -8.81
N ALA A 124 -0.29 -7.15 -7.87
CA ALA A 124 -1.10 -5.98 -7.60
C ALA A 124 -0.21 -4.87 -7.05
N ILE A 125 -0.78 -3.68 -6.97
CA ILE A 125 -0.07 -2.47 -6.58
C ILE A 125 -0.14 -2.26 -5.07
N SER A 126 -1.31 -2.47 -4.48
CA SER A 126 -1.54 -2.16 -3.07
C SER A 126 -2.72 -2.94 -2.51
N SER A 127 -2.80 -3.00 -1.18
CA SER A 127 -3.91 -3.63 -0.47
C SER A 127 -4.30 -2.84 0.77
N THR A 128 -5.59 -2.78 1.09
CA THR A 128 -6.09 -2.17 2.32
C THR A 128 -7.32 -2.91 2.81
N HIS A 129 -7.32 -3.36 4.07
CA HIS A 129 -8.48 -4.04 4.66
C HIS A 129 -9.08 -3.24 5.81
N THR A 130 -10.35 -3.49 6.09
CA THR A 130 -11.11 -2.82 7.14
C THR A 130 -10.91 -3.50 8.48
N HIS A 131 -10.82 -2.73 9.56
CA HIS A 131 -10.94 -3.22 10.94
C HIS A 131 -12.23 -2.68 11.58
N PRO A 132 -12.82 -3.38 12.56
CA PRO A 132 -14.07 -2.95 13.19
C PRO A 132 -13.91 -1.73 14.11
N ASN A 133 -12.78 -1.60 14.82
CA ASN A 133 -12.66 -0.66 15.95
C ASN A 133 -11.49 0.32 15.84
N ILE A 134 -10.29 -0.15 15.47
CA ILE A 134 -9.06 0.64 15.53
C ILE A 134 -8.23 0.47 14.26
N CYS A 135 -7.61 1.54 13.78
CA CYS A 135 -6.73 1.51 12.62
C CYS A 135 -5.31 1.10 13.01
N ILE A 136 -5.12 -0.15 13.43
CA ILE A 136 -3.83 -0.63 13.93
C ILE A 136 -3.57 -2.01 13.37
N PHE A 137 -2.39 -2.17 12.76
CA PHE A 137 -2.00 -3.46 12.22
C PHE A 137 -1.87 -4.51 13.34
N SER A 138 -2.51 -5.65 13.14
CA SER A 138 -2.22 -6.87 13.86
C SER A 138 -0.81 -7.39 13.50
N HIS A 139 -0.27 -8.30 14.31
CA HIS A 139 1.00 -8.94 13.97
C HIS A 139 0.93 -9.74 12.66
N LYS A 140 -0.24 -10.34 12.34
CA LYS A 140 -0.46 -11.06 11.08
C LYS A 140 -0.51 -10.10 9.90
N ASP A 141 -1.04 -8.90 10.10
CA ASP A 141 -1.11 -7.89 9.05
C ASP A 141 0.31 -7.41 8.70
N LEU A 142 1.18 -7.27 9.70
CA LEU A 142 2.59 -6.92 9.49
C LEU A 142 3.39 -8.03 8.81
N GLU A 143 3.15 -9.30 9.19
CA GLU A 143 3.71 -10.47 8.50
C GLU A 143 3.26 -10.50 7.03
N THR A 144 1.98 -10.23 6.77
CA THR A 144 1.42 -10.14 5.42
C THR A 144 2.00 -8.95 4.66
N ALA A 145 2.14 -7.79 5.30
CA ALA A 145 2.73 -6.61 4.69
C ALA A 145 4.17 -6.89 4.23
N SER A 146 4.98 -7.55 5.06
CA SER A 146 6.33 -7.99 4.68
C SER A 146 6.33 -8.83 3.41
N TYR A 147 5.45 -9.83 3.34
CA TYR A 147 5.29 -10.65 2.13
C TYR A 147 4.84 -9.83 0.90
N LEU A 148 3.91 -8.90 1.08
CA LEU A 148 3.38 -8.05 0.01
C LEU A 148 4.44 -7.10 -0.56
N PHE A 149 5.30 -6.51 0.28
CA PHE A 149 6.40 -5.67 -0.20
C PHE A 149 7.45 -6.48 -0.99
N VAL A 150 7.73 -7.73 -0.61
CA VAL A 150 8.54 -8.65 -1.44
C VAL A 150 7.89 -8.92 -2.81
N LYS A 151 6.56 -8.78 -2.91
CA LYS A 151 5.79 -8.88 -4.15
C LYS A 151 5.61 -7.54 -4.88
N ASN A 152 6.46 -6.55 -4.58
CA ASN A 152 6.47 -5.22 -5.19
C ASN A 152 5.23 -4.35 -4.90
N TYR A 153 4.46 -4.65 -3.86
CA TYR A 153 3.39 -3.73 -3.44
C TYR A 153 4.01 -2.39 -3.03
N LEU A 154 3.35 -1.30 -3.38
CA LEU A 154 3.74 0.05 -3.00
C LEU A 154 3.19 0.45 -1.64
N LEU A 155 2.05 -0.14 -1.24
CA LEU A 155 1.33 0.27 -0.04
C LEU A 155 0.46 -0.87 0.53
N VAL A 156 0.49 -0.99 1.85
CA VAL A 156 -0.39 -1.87 2.64
C VAL A 156 -1.06 -1.05 3.73
N GLY A 157 -2.37 -1.24 3.92
CA GLY A 157 -3.17 -0.42 4.83
C GLY A 157 -4.17 -1.20 5.67
N VAL A 158 -4.52 -0.63 6.82
CA VAL A 158 -5.73 -0.95 7.59
C VAL A 158 -6.57 0.30 7.72
N THR A 159 -7.90 0.17 7.65
CA THR A 159 -8.82 1.31 7.69
C THR A 159 -10.03 1.04 8.57
N THR A 160 -10.54 2.06 9.24
CA THR A 160 -11.90 2.10 9.78
C THR A 160 -12.70 3.14 9.00
N ASP A 161 -13.91 3.45 9.47
CA ASP A 161 -14.72 4.55 8.97
C ASP A 161 -14.18 5.94 9.36
N GLU A 162 -13.24 6.00 10.31
CA GLU A 162 -12.70 7.23 10.92
C GLU A 162 -11.21 7.46 10.60
N CYS A 163 -10.45 6.41 10.30
CA CYS A 163 -9.02 6.53 10.04
C CYS A 163 -8.48 5.48 9.07
N ALA A 164 -7.22 5.64 8.67
CA ALA A 164 -6.40 4.60 8.07
C ALA A 164 -4.97 4.65 8.60
N LEU A 165 -4.35 3.49 8.81
CA LEU A 165 -2.93 3.36 9.08
C LEU A 165 -2.28 2.65 7.90
N LEU A 166 -1.28 3.31 7.30
CA LEU A 166 -0.66 2.88 6.05
C LEU A 166 0.84 2.65 6.26
N ILE A 167 1.35 1.55 5.72
CA ILE A 167 2.78 1.35 5.45
C ILE A 167 2.96 1.49 3.94
N TYR A 168 3.88 2.34 3.51
CA TYR A 168 4.10 2.62 2.09
C TYR A 168 5.58 2.79 1.77
N ARG A 169 5.94 2.50 0.52
CA ARG A 169 7.30 2.69 0.01
C ARG A 169 7.60 4.16 -0.26
N ARG A 170 8.83 4.56 0.01
CA ARG A 170 9.47 5.84 -0.40
C ARG A 170 10.71 5.60 -1.28
N GLY A 171 10.96 4.34 -1.61
CA GLY A 171 12.05 3.84 -2.44
C GLY A 171 11.96 2.32 -2.61
N VAL A 172 13.04 1.72 -3.15
CA VAL A 172 13.16 0.27 -3.35
C VAL A 172 13.12 -0.44 -1.99
N PHE A 173 12.21 -1.40 -1.80
CA PHE A 173 12.11 -2.14 -0.54
C PHE A 173 13.38 -2.98 -0.28
N THR A 174 13.97 -2.85 0.91
CA THR A 174 15.24 -3.55 1.24
C THR A 174 15.08 -4.67 2.26
N ILE A 175 16.13 -5.49 2.40
CA ILE A 175 16.20 -6.54 3.43
C ILE A 175 16.14 -5.94 4.85
N GLU A 176 16.67 -4.73 5.05
CA GLU A 176 16.60 -4.02 6.32
C GLU A 176 15.16 -3.61 6.65
N ASP A 177 14.40 -3.13 5.65
CA ASP A 177 12.98 -2.84 5.83
C ASP A 177 12.19 -4.10 6.19
N GLN A 178 12.49 -5.23 5.53
CA GLN A 178 11.89 -6.53 5.83
C GLN A 178 12.16 -6.96 7.28
N LYS A 179 13.43 -6.87 7.73
CA LYS A 179 13.82 -7.19 9.10
C LYS A 179 13.12 -6.28 10.12
N GLU A 180 12.96 -5.00 9.82
CA GLU A 180 12.28 -4.06 10.69
C GLU A 180 10.76 -4.35 10.77
N LEU A 181 10.12 -4.75 9.65
CA LEU A 181 8.72 -5.21 9.65
C LEU A 181 8.54 -6.47 10.52
N GLU A 182 9.43 -7.46 10.38
CA GLU A 182 9.38 -8.68 11.18
C GLU A 182 9.59 -8.41 12.68
N LYS A 183 10.49 -7.48 13.01
CA LYS A 183 10.69 -7.02 14.38
C LYS A 183 9.44 -6.32 14.91
N LEU A 184 8.82 -5.44 14.12
CA LEU A 184 7.58 -4.76 14.50
C LEU A 184 6.43 -5.75 14.70
N ALA A 185 6.32 -6.79 13.85
CA ALA A 185 5.35 -7.86 14.01
C ALA A 185 5.56 -8.62 15.33
N LYS A 186 6.81 -8.95 15.68
CA LYS A 186 7.17 -9.60 16.96
C LYS A 186 6.86 -8.73 18.17
N VAL A 187 7.08 -7.41 18.08
CA VAL A 187 6.71 -6.46 19.15
C VAL A 187 5.20 -6.44 19.31
N THR A 188 4.46 -6.22 18.22
CA THR A 188 2.99 -6.17 18.20
C THR A 188 2.36 -7.45 18.76
N LYS A 189 2.94 -8.62 18.45
CA LYS A 189 2.47 -9.91 18.98
C LYS A 189 2.65 -10.06 20.49
N LYS A 190 3.68 -9.43 21.06
CA LYS A 190 4.00 -9.49 22.50
C LYS A 190 3.31 -8.39 23.30
N SER A 191 2.91 -7.31 22.63
CA SER A 191 2.24 -6.18 23.25
C SER A 191 0.91 -6.60 23.86
N LYS A 192 0.65 -6.13 25.08
CA LYS A 192 -0.62 -6.32 25.81
C LYS A 192 -1.47 -5.06 25.83
N THR A 193 -0.87 -3.92 25.51
CA THR A 193 -1.52 -2.60 25.53
C THR A 193 -1.34 -1.90 24.20
N LEU A 194 -2.24 -0.95 23.94
CA LEU A 194 -2.18 -0.11 22.76
C LEU A 194 -0.90 0.75 22.77
N GLU A 195 -0.53 1.27 23.93
CA GLU A 195 0.65 2.11 24.13
C GLU A 195 1.94 1.39 23.73
N GLU A 196 2.03 0.09 24.02
CA GLU A 196 3.17 -0.74 23.62
C GLU A 196 3.24 -0.91 22.10
N VAL A 197 2.10 -1.12 21.43
CA VAL A 197 2.05 -1.20 19.96
C VAL A 197 2.46 0.13 19.33
N LEU A 198 1.91 1.25 19.81
CA LEU A 198 2.28 2.59 19.35
C LEU A 198 3.75 2.92 19.64
N GLY A 199 4.29 2.42 20.77
CA GLY A 199 5.71 2.48 21.09
C GLY A 199 6.55 1.73 20.07
N GLY A 200 6.12 0.55 19.63
CA GLY A 200 6.70 -0.20 18.52
C GLY A 200 6.79 0.64 17.26
N TYR A 201 5.69 1.24 16.82
CA TYR A 201 5.64 2.11 15.63
C TYR A 201 6.60 3.30 15.70
N LYS A 202 6.69 3.99 16.84
CA LYS A 202 7.61 5.14 17.03
C LYS A 202 9.09 4.72 16.99
N ASN A 203 9.37 3.51 17.45
CA ASN A 203 10.73 2.96 17.53
C ASN A 203 11.16 2.24 16.26
N SER A 204 10.25 2.01 15.32
CA SER A 204 10.60 1.45 14.02
C SER A 204 11.53 2.36 13.24
N ARG A 205 12.48 1.74 12.54
CA ARG A 205 13.51 2.41 11.73
C ARG A 205 13.52 1.79 10.34
N PHE A 206 12.59 2.25 9.52
CA PHE A 206 12.54 1.89 8.10
C PHE A 206 13.48 2.76 7.29
N ASN A 207 14.13 2.17 6.29
CA ASN A 207 14.97 2.85 5.32
C ASN A 207 14.12 3.39 4.17
N GLN A 208 13.33 2.52 3.55
CA GLN A 208 12.55 2.83 2.35
C GLN A 208 11.05 2.63 2.54
N LEU A 209 10.60 2.30 3.76
CA LEU A 209 9.20 2.36 4.14
C LEU A 209 8.91 3.56 5.03
N ALA A 210 7.65 3.98 5.05
CA ALA A 210 7.13 4.92 6.03
C ALA A 210 5.77 4.45 6.55
N LEU A 211 5.49 4.81 7.80
CA LEU A 211 4.23 4.57 8.47
C LEU A 211 3.47 5.89 8.61
N ARG A 212 2.19 5.92 8.24
CA ARG A 212 1.34 7.12 8.35
C ARG A 212 -0.05 6.78 8.84
N LEU A 213 -0.45 7.42 9.93
CA LEU A 213 -1.84 7.48 10.38
C LEU A 213 -2.54 8.66 9.71
N VAL A 214 -3.70 8.40 9.13
CA VAL A 214 -4.59 9.38 8.51
C VAL A 214 -5.91 9.36 9.25
N ARG A 215 -6.47 10.53 9.57
CA ARG A 215 -7.85 10.66 10.05
C ARG A 215 -8.70 11.19 8.93
N PHE A 216 -9.84 10.57 8.69
CA PHE A 216 -10.83 11.07 7.76
C PHE A 216 -11.63 12.16 8.46
N VAL A 217 -11.75 13.32 7.80
CA VAL A 217 -12.55 14.47 8.27
C VAL A 217 -13.85 14.48 7.50
#